data_AF-A0A6M7TMC2-F1
#
_entry.id   AF-A0A6M7TMC2-F1
#
_cell.length_a   1.000
_cell.length_b   1.000
_cell.length_c   1.000
_cell.angle_alpha   90.00
_cell.angle_beta   90.00
_cell.angle_gamma   90.00
#
_symmetry.space_group_name_H-M   'P 1'
#
loop_
_entity.id
_entity.type
_entity.pdbx_description
1 polymer ?
#
loop_
_entity_poly.entity_id
_entity_poly.type
_entity_poly.pdbx_seq_one_letter_code
_entity_poly.pdbx_strand_id
1 'polypeptide(L)'
;MNIGEIAERFIRAAEIERASHEHVGPAPLRAQQLPYVHDQADKNGWGKAREQRVVKKGKLIQGDWLDDNEDPLAAERKAFWERIGFMPSAREISELEALYEWLLSVGNDNERRALLAWARSKVGGKSFRRWCFKVEGIHPNTGRARKDRALAQISAILVRNASQHSGSAQIRLLQDPPQISDVADITGDDIGERDCINSWIADGAFARVLSPDQDDFSWSAKRNQMRRQRDHQRRKQAA
;
A
#
# COMPACT_ATOMS: atom_id res chain seq x y z
N MET A 1 -3.11 -18.21 9.99
CA MET A 1 -4.49 -17.66 10.06
C MET A 1 -5.41 -18.65 9.39
N ASN A 2 -6.52 -19.01 10.05
CA ASN A 2 -7.44 -20.04 9.55
C ASN A 2 -8.44 -19.46 8.53
N ILE A 3 -9.04 -20.32 7.72
CA ILE A 3 -10.07 -19.91 6.74
C ILE A 3 -11.26 -19.23 7.41
N GLY A 4 -11.66 -19.70 8.61
CA GLY A 4 -12.74 -19.08 9.40
C GLY A 4 -12.42 -17.65 9.82
N GLU A 5 -11.21 -17.41 10.32
CA GLU A 5 -10.75 -16.08 10.73
C GLU A 5 -10.68 -15.10 9.54
N ILE A 6 -10.21 -15.57 8.38
CA ILE A 6 -10.22 -14.78 7.14
C ILE A 6 -11.65 -14.41 6.77
N ALA A 7 -12.56 -15.38 6.80
CA ALA A 7 -13.97 -15.18 6.49
C ALA A 7 -14.65 -14.17 7.43
N GLU A 8 -14.39 -14.25 8.75
CA GLU A 8 -14.90 -13.30 9.73
C GLU A 8 -14.38 -11.88 9.50
N ARG A 9 -13.10 -11.72 9.17
CA ARG A 9 -12.53 -10.41 8.82
C ARG A 9 -13.20 -9.80 7.59
N PHE A 10 -13.50 -10.59 6.55
CA PHE A 10 -14.25 -10.10 5.39
C PHE A 10 -15.71 -9.75 5.71
N ILE A 11 -16.37 -10.47 6.62
CA ILE A 11 -17.72 -10.12 7.07
C ILE A 11 -17.68 -8.79 7.82
N ARG A 12 -16.75 -8.64 8.78
CA ARG A 12 -16.56 -7.39 9.53
C ARG A 12 -16.23 -6.21 8.61
N ALA A 13 -15.40 -6.43 7.59
CA ALA A 13 -15.12 -5.42 6.58
C ALA A 13 -16.38 -4.97 5.83
N ALA A 14 -17.25 -5.90 5.45
CA ALA A 14 -18.52 -5.57 4.82
C ALA A 14 -19.48 -4.83 5.78
N GLU A 15 -19.38 -5.05 7.09
CA GLU A 15 -20.12 -4.27 8.11
C GLU A 15 -19.61 -2.83 8.16
N ILE A 16 -18.30 -2.65 8.20
CA ILE A 16 -17.66 -1.33 8.21
C ILE A 16 -17.97 -0.58 6.90
N GLU A 17 -17.86 -1.25 5.75
CA GLU A 17 -18.18 -0.67 4.43
C GLU A 17 -19.65 -0.22 4.36
N ARG A 18 -20.56 -0.96 5.00
CA ARG A 18 -21.97 -0.59 5.07
C ARG A 18 -22.22 0.57 6.04
N ALA A 19 -21.50 0.59 7.16
CA ALA A 19 -21.58 1.68 8.14
C ALA A 19 -21.03 2.99 7.54
N SER A 20 -19.95 2.90 6.77
CA SER A 20 -19.44 3.98 5.93
C SER A 20 -20.41 4.24 4.77
N HIS A 21 -21.45 5.02 5.02
CA HIS A 21 -22.31 5.51 3.95
C HIS A 21 -21.45 6.36 2.99
N GLU A 22 -21.18 5.83 1.79
CA GLU A 22 -20.35 6.42 0.72
C GLU A 22 -20.76 7.86 0.33
N HIS A 23 -21.96 8.30 0.70
CA HIS A 23 -22.40 9.67 0.45
C HIS A 23 -22.07 10.60 1.62
N VAL A 24 -20.82 11.06 1.70
CA VAL A 24 -20.48 12.28 2.45
C VAL A 24 -20.87 13.48 1.60
N GLY A 25 -22.07 14.02 1.84
CA GLY A 25 -22.64 15.13 1.09
C GLY A 25 -24.17 15.08 1.13
N PRO A 26 -24.86 16.16 0.71
CA PRO A 26 -26.31 16.12 0.52
C PRO A 26 -26.67 14.98 -0.43
N ALA A 27 -27.77 14.27 -0.16
CA ALA A 27 -28.23 13.16 -1.00
C ALA A 27 -28.28 13.61 -2.46
N PRO A 28 -27.85 12.77 -3.43
CA PRO A 28 -27.90 13.13 -4.84
C PRO A 28 -29.33 13.53 -5.20
N LEU A 29 -29.51 14.78 -5.64
CA LEU A 29 -30.81 15.38 -5.93
C LEU A 29 -31.51 14.52 -6.99
N ARG A 30 -32.52 13.74 -6.56
CA ARG A 30 -33.21 12.76 -7.43
C ARG A 30 -34.10 13.39 -8.49
N ALA A 31 -34.24 14.71 -8.43
CA ALA A 31 -34.65 15.59 -9.50
C ALA A 31 -34.12 16.98 -9.09
N GLN A 32 -33.35 17.65 -9.94
CA GLN A 32 -33.24 19.10 -9.80
C GLN A 32 -34.65 19.64 -10.09
N GLN A 33 -35.38 20.05 -9.05
CA GLN A 33 -36.32 21.13 -9.28
C GLN A 33 -35.44 22.30 -9.71
N LEU A 34 -35.44 22.60 -11.02
CA LEU A 34 -34.92 23.87 -11.50
C LEU A 34 -35.48 24.95 -10.58
N PRO A 35 -34.66 25.87 -10.05
CA PRO A 35 -35.16 26.89 -9.15
C PRO A 35 -36.28 27.60 -9.89
N TYR A 36 -37.52 27.38 -9.44
CA TYR A 36 -38.67 28.07 -9.98
C TYR A 36 -38.42 29.55 -9.74
N VAL A 37 -38.21 30.28 -10.83
CA VAL A 37 -37.95 31.71 -10.76
C VAL A 37 -39.28 32.35 -10.42
N HIS A 38 -39.45 32.71 -9.15
CA HIS A 38 -40.67 33.34 -8.68
C HIS A 38 -40.90 34.66 -9.42
N ASP A 39 -42.05 34.76 -10.08
CA ASP A 39 -42.49 36.00 -10.69
C ASP A 39 -42.82 37.03 -9.61
N GLN A 40 -42.86 38.30 -10.00
CA GLN A 40 -43.20 39.38 -9.07
C GLN A 40 -44.56 39.13 -8.38
N ALA A 41 -45.50 38.48 -9.07
CA ALA A 41 -46.80 38.08 -8.54
C ALA A 41 -46.68 37.04 -7.40
N ASP A 42 -45.76 36.07 -7.51
CA ASP A 42 -45.51 35.07 -6.48
C ASP A 42 -44.83 35.68 -5.25
N LYS A 43 -43.85 36.55 -5.50
CA LYS A 43 -43.11 37.29 -4.45
C LYS A 43 -44.03 38.21 -3.66
N ASN A 44 -45.08 38.75 -4.27
CA ASN A 44 -46.08 39.57 -3.58
C ASN A 44 -46.94 38.79 -2.57
N GLY A 45 -46.93 37.44 -2.62
CA GLY A 45 -47.60 36.57 -1.65
C GLY A 45 -46.73 36.18 -0.44
N TRP A 46 -45.43 36.43 -0.50
CA TRP A 46 -44.44 35.91 0.46
C TRP A 46 -44.35 36.68 1.80
N GLY A 47 -45.32 37.54 2.07
CA GLY A 47 -45.37 38.36 3.28
C GLY A 47 -46.70 38.35 4.01
N LYS A 48 -47.54 37.32 3.83
CA LYS A 48 -48.78 37.17 4.62
C LYS A 48 -48.89 35.76 5.17
N ALA A 49 -48.40 35.59 6.40
CA ALA A 49 -48.78 34.46 7.23
C ALA A 49 -50.31 34.31 7.23
N ARG A 50 -50.79 33.08 7.09
CA ARG A 50 -52.22 32.73 7.20
C ARG A 50 -52.75 32.89 8.63
N GLU A 51 -51.86 33.13 9.59
CA GLU A 51 -52.16 33.30 11.00
C GLU A 51 -52.43 34.77 11.37
N GLN A 52 -53.30 34.96 12.36
CA GLN A 52 -53.69 36.28 12.86
C GLN A 52 -52.48 37.04 13.41
N ARG A 53 -52.41 38.33 13.08
CA ARG A 53 -51.44 39.28 13.65
C ARG A 53 -51.50 39.23 15.18
N VAL A 54 -50.47 38.67 15.82
CA VAL A 54 -50.34 38.70 17.28
C VAL A 54 -49.47 39.90 17.67
N VAL A 55 -50.02 40.80 18.48
CA VAL A 55 -49.26 41.89 19.11
C VAL A 55 -48.66 41.35 20.40
N LYS A 56 -47.32 41.25 20.46
CA LYS A 56 -46.60 40.90 21.69
C LYS A 56 -45.82 42.14 22.14
N LYS A 57 -46.06 42.59 23.39
CA LYS A 57 -45.42 43.80 23.98
C LYS A 57 -45.55 45.09 23.15
N GLY A 58 -46.71 45.36 22.57
CA GLY A 58 -47.02 46.66 21.94
C GLY A 58 -46.30 46.96 20.62
N LYS A 59 -45.55 46.01 20.05
CA LYS A 59 -45.00 46.10 18.69
C LYS A 59 -45.76 45.16 17.76
N LEU A 60 -46.15 45.68 16.59
CA LEU A 60 -46.63 44.86 15.48
C LEU A 60 -45.43 44.13 14.90
N ILE A 61 -45.37 42.81 15.12
CA ILE A 61 -44.32 41.96 14.54
C ILE A 61 -44.76 41.64 13.11
N GLN A 62 -43.99 42.12 12.14
CA GLN A 62 -44.20 41.90 10.71
C GLN A 62 -43.09 40.97 10.21
N GLY A 63 -43.47 39.77 9.73
CA GLY A 63 -42.58 38.82 9.05
C GLY A 63 -41.78 37.87 9.94
N ASP A 64 -41.25 36.82 9.31
CA ASP A 64 -40.46 35.68 9.84
C ASP A 64 -39.20 36.11 10.60
N TRP A 65 -39.34 36.69 11.78
CA TRP A 65 -38.23 36.80 12.72
C TRP A 65 -38.19 35.54 13.56
N LEU A 66 -37.08 34.81 13.43
CA LEU A 66 -36.70 33.72 14.31
C LEU A 66 -36.54 34.29 15.73
N ASP A 67 -37.13 33.64 16.74
CA ASP A 67 -36.90 34.06 18.13
C ASP A 67 -35.40 33.92 18.47
N ASP A 68 -34.84 34.82 19.29
CA ASP A 68 -33.40 34.93 19.61
C ASP A 68 -32.73 33.63 20.12
N ASN A 69 -33.51 32.58 20.44
CA ASN A 69 -33.03 31.28 20.95
C ASN A 69 -33.45 30.06 20.10
N GLU A 70 -34.14 30.24 18.98
CA GLU A 70 -34.50 29.12 18.11
C GLU A 70 -33.39 28.88 17.08
N ASP A 71 -32.68 27.75 17.20
CA ASP A 71 -31.72 27.28 16.18
C ASP A 71 -32.44 26.33 15.20
N PRO A 72 -32.90 26.78 14.02
CA PRO A 72 -33.58 25.93 13.03
C PRO A 72 -32.67 24.80 12.51
N LEU A 73 -31.35 24.96 12.70
CA LEU A 73 -30.31 24.01 12.31
C LEU A 73 -29.86 23.10 13.46
N ALA A 74 -30.48 23.18 14.65
CA ALA A 74 -30.08 22.34 15.79
C ALA A 74 -30.25 20.84 15.49
N ALA A 75 -31.35 20.47 14.82
CA ALA A 75 -31.60 19.10 14.41
C ALA A 75 -30.55 18.60 13.40
N GLU A 76 -30.15 19.46 12.44
CA GLU A 76 -29.13 19.13 11.44
C GLU A 76 -27.74 19.01 12.06
N ARG A 77 -27.38 19.89 13.01
CA ARG A 77 -26.12 19.79 13.75
C ARG A 77 -26.07 18.53 14.60
N LYS A 78 -27.16 18.19 15.29
CA LYS A 78 -27.25 16.95 16.06
C LYS A 78 -27.10 15.73 15.15
N ALA A 79 -27.81 15.69 14.02
CA ALA A 79 -27.69 14.63 13.03
C ALA A 79 -26.28 14.53 12.42
N PHE A 80 -25.60 15.66 12.21
CA PHE A 80 -24.22 15.72 11.73
C PHE A 80 -23.24 15.11 12.74
N TRP A 81 -23.36 15.46 14.03
CA TRP A 81 -22.48 14.92 15.07
C TRP A 81 -22.77 13.45 15.38
N GLU A 82 -24.04 13.04 15.38
CA GLU A 82 -24.43 11.63 15.45
C GLU A 82 -23.82 10.86 14.26
N ARG A 83 -23.86 11.43 13.06
CA ARG A 83 -23.22 10.85 11.87
C ARG A 83 -21.71 10.70 12.01
N ILE A 84 -21.01 11.67 12.59
CA ILE A 84 -19.56 11.54 12.86
C ILE A 84 -19.29 10.38 13.82
N GLY A 85 -20.17 10.14 14.79
CA GLY A 85 -20.06 9.00 15.72
C GLY A 85 -20.17 7.63 15.05
N PHE A 86 -20.78 7.54 13.86
CA PHE A 86 -20.90 6.30 13.07
C PHE A 86 -19.78 6.12 12.03
N MET A 87 -18.83 7.05 11.93
CA MET A 87 -17.72 6.92 10.97
C MET A 87 -16.75 5.83 11.43
N PRO A 88 -16.21 5.01 10.51
CA PRO A 88 -15.17 4.03 10.83
C PRO A 88 -13.97 4.70 11.50
N SER A 89 -13.45 4.05 12.53
CA SER A 89 -12.19 4.49 13.16
C SER A 89 -11.01 4.35 12.20
N ALA A 90 -9.95 5.13 12.40
CA ALA A 90 -8.74 5.03 11.57
C ALA A 90 -8.13 3.62 11.57
N ARG A 91 -8.26 2.88 12.67
CA ARG A 91 -7.83 1.48 12.77
C ARG A 91 -8.65 0.57 11.87
N GLU A 92 -9.97 0.72 11.87
CA GLU A 92 -10.86 -0.04 11.00
C GLU A 92 -10.60 0.25 9.52
N ILE A 93 -10.26 1.50 9.16
CA ILE A 93 -9.85 1.85 7.79
C ILE A 93 -8.55 1.13 7.41
N SER A 94 -7.54 1.13 8.28
CA SER A 94 -6.28 0.41 8.01
C SER A 94 -6.48 -1.11 7.90
N GLU A 95 -7.40 -1.68 8.68
CA GLU A 95 -7.78 -3.10 8.57
C GLU A 95 -8.49 -3.40 7.25
N LEU A 96 -9.32 -2.48 6.75
CA LEU A 96 -9.96 -2.59 5.43
C LEU A 96 -8.92 -2.56 4.30
N GLU A 97 -7.96 -1.65 4.34
CA GLU A 97 -6.89 -1.55 3.34
C GLU A 97 -6.10 -2.86 3.26
N ALA A 98 -5.72 -3.45 4.40
CA ALA A 98 -5.03 -4.74 4.44
C ALA A 98 -5.89 -5.88 3.83
N LEU A 99 -7.21 -5.86 4.02
CA LEU A 99 -8.11 -6.85 3.41
C LEU A 99 -8.23 -6.66 1.89
N TYR A 100 -8.18 -5.42 1.41
CA TYR A 100 -8.13 -5.14 -0.02
C TYR A 100 -6.83 -5.66 -0.65
N GLU A 101 -5.69 -5.54 0.02
CA GLU A 101 -4.44 -6.14 -0.44
C GLU A 101 -4.55 -7.67 -0.55
N TRP A 102 -5.15 -8.33 0.44
CA TRP A 102 -5.39 -9.78 0.37
C TRP A 102 -6.33 -10.15 -0.76
N LEU A 103 -7.34 -9.33 -1.01
CA LEU A 103 -8.26 -9.54 -2.11
C LEU A 103 -7.54 -9.38 -3.46
N LEU A 104 -6.68 -8.37 -3.62
CA LEU A 104 -5.88 -8.16 -4.83
C LEU A 104 -4.90 -9.31 -5.10
N SER A 105 -4.46 -10.02 -4.07
CA SER A 105 -3.60 -11.20 -4.22
C SER A 105 -4.28 -12.38 -4.93
N VAL A 106 -5.61 -12.41 -4.99
CA VAL A 106 -6.39 -13.40 -5.74
C VAL A 106 -6.39 -13.03 -7.22
N GLY A 107 -5.73 -13.83 -8.05
CA GLY A 107 -5.56 -13.53 -9.48
C GLY A 107 -6.86 -13.50 -10.31
N ASN A 108 -7.93 -14.16 -9.82
CA ASN A 108 -9.20 -14.27 -10.56
C ASN A 108 -10.23 -13.22 -10.10
N ASP A 109 -10.61 -12.31 -11.00
CA ASP A 109 -11.64 -11.28 -10.75
C ASP A 109 -13.00 -11.85 -10.33
N ASN A 110 -13.39 -12.95 -10.95
CA ASN A 110 -14.66 -13.62 -10.68
C ASN A 110 -14.71 -14.22 -9.27
N GLU A 111 -13.56 -14.68 -8.75
CA GLU A 111 -13.46 -15.25 -7.41
C GLU A 111 -13.44 -14.14 -6.35
N ARG A 112 -12.74 -13.04 -6.65
CA ARG A 112 -12.78 -11.79 -5.86
C ARG A 112 -14.20 -11.24 -5.69
N ARG A 113 -14.94 -11.10 -6.80
CA ARG A 113 -16.32 -10.60 -6.80
C ARG A 113 -17.27 -11.52 -6.03
N ALA A 114 -17.12 -12.84 -6.19
CA ALA A 114 -17.91 -13.82 -5.44
C ALA A 114 -17.67 -13.72 -3.93
N LEU A 115 -16.42 -13.51 -3.51
CA LEU A 115 -16.06 -13.35 -2.10
C LEU A 115 -16.68 -12.06 -1.50
N LEU A 116 -16.56 -10.92 -2.18
CA LEU A 116 -17.16 -9.65 -1.73
C LEU A 116 -18.69 -9.72 -1.67
N ALA A 117 -19.31 -10.29 -2.71
CA ALA A 117 -20.76 -10.43 -2.74
C ALA A 117 -21.27 -11.35 -1.64
N TRP A 118 -20.53 -12.41 -1.33
CA TRP A 118 -20.84 -13.29 -0.21
C TRP A 118 -20.70 -12.57 1.13
N ALA A 119 -19.61 -11.83 1.36
CA ALA A 119 -19.39 -11.07 2.60
C ALA A 119 -20.52 -10.05 2.82
N ARG A 120 -20.85 -9.25 1.79
CA ARG A 120 -21.98 -8.30 1.83
C ARG A 120 -23.33 -8.96 2.06
N SER A 121 -23.52 -10.20 1.63
CA SER A 121 -24.77 -10.94 1.88
C SER A 121 -24.94 -11.36 3.34
N LYS A 122 -23.84 -11.56 4.08
CA LYS A 122 -23.87 -11.95 5.50
C LYS A 122 -24.27 -10.81 6.42
N VAL A 123 -23.93 -9.59 6.04
CA VAL A 123 -24.24 -8.35 6.76
C VAL A 123 -25.71 -7.92 6.58
N GLY A 124 -26.48 -8.59 5.72
CA GLY A 124 -27.88 -8.24 5.45
C GLY A 124 -28.08 -7.32 4.25
N GLY A 125 -27.17 -7.38 3.27
CA GLY A 125 -27.33 -6.75 1.96
C GLY A 125 -28.13 -7.62 0.96
N LYS A 126 -27.78 -7.50 -0.33
CA LYS A 126 -28.36 -8.35 -1.39
C LYS A 126 -28.06 -9.82 -1.09
N SER A 127 -29.07 -10.69 -1.18
CA SER A 127 -28.87 -12.12 -0.95
C SER A 127 -27.89 -12.70 -1.98
N PHE A 128 -26.95 -13.54 -1.54
CA PHE A 128 -25.93 -14.13 -2.41
C PHE A 128 -26.56 -14.87 -3.60
N ARG A 129 -27.65 -15.61 -3.36
CA ARG A 129 -28.41 -16.29 -4.42
C ARG A 129 -28.90 -15.31 -5.49
N ARG A 130 -29.45 -14.16 -5.09
CA ARG A 130 -29.94 -13.14 -6.02
C ARG A 130 -28.79 -12.46 -6.76
N TRP A 131 -27.65 -12.26 -6.10
CA TRP A 131 -26.44 -11.76 -6.76
C TRP A 131 -25.94 -12.74 -7.83
N CYS A 132 -25.84 -14.04 -7.50
CA CYS A 132 -25.42 -15.06 -8.46
C CYS A 132 -26.32 -15.03 -9.70
N PHE A 133 -27.65 -14.99 -9.55
CA PHE A 133 -28.56 -15.00 -10.70
C PHE A 133 -28.65 -13.67 -11.45
N LYS A 134 -28.70 -12.52 -10.76
CA LYS A 134 -28.99 -11.22 -11.40
C LYS A 134 -27.75 -10.43 -11.83
N VAL A 135 -26.63 -10.60 -11.13
CA VAL A 135 -25.42 -9.80 -11.38
C VAL A 135 -24.42 -10.58 -12.23
N GLU A 136 -24.09 -11.82 -11.83
CA GLU A 136 -23.14 -12.64 -12.59
C GLU A 136 -23.79 -13.61 -13.59
N GLY A 137 -25.07 -13.96 -13.42
CA GLY A 137 -25.74 -14.96 -14.28
C GLY A 137 -25.29 -16.41 -14.03
N ILE A 138 -24.96 -16.75 -12.78
CA ILE A 138 -24.32 -18.01 -12.40
C ILE A 138 -25.18 -18.79 -11.41
N HIS A 139 -25.06 -20.12 -11.43
CA HIS A 139 -25.70 -20.97 -10.45
C HIS A 139 -25.09 -20.80 -9.03
N PRO A 140 -25.90 -20.77 -7.95
CA PRO A 140 -25.41 -20.56 -6.58
C PRO A 140 -24.28 -21.49 -6.12
N ASN A 141 -24.28 -22.75 -6.56
CA ASN A 141 -23.21 -23.71 -6.22
C ASN A 141 -21.86 -23.30 -6.79
N THR A 142 -21.83 -22.80 -8.03
CA THR A 142 -20.62 -22.29 -8.66
C THR A 142 -20.11 -21.04 -7.94
N GLY A 143 -21.02 -20.16 -7.51
CA GLY A 143 -20.67 -19.01 -6.67
C GLY A 143 -20.03 -19.44 -5.33
N ARG A 144 -20.58 -20.46 -4.66
CA ARG A 144 -20.01 -21.00 -3.41
C ARG A 144 -18.61 -21.56 -3.64
N ALA A 145 -18.42 -22.37 -4.70
CA ALA A 145 -17.12 -22.92 -5.04
C ALA A 145 -16.07 -21.84 -5.35
N ARG A 146 -16.45 -20.76 -6.07
CA ARG A 146 -15.56 -19.62 -6.32
C ARG A 146 -15.14 -18.91 -5.04
N LYS A 147 -16.08 -18.71 -4.12
CA LYS A 147 -15.81 -18.12 -2.81
C LYS A 147 -14.87 -19.02 -1.98
N ASP A 148 -15.12 -20.33 -1.95
CA ASP A 148 -14.28 -21.27 -1.19
C ASP A 148 -12.86 -21.36 -1.79
N ARG A 149 -12.70 -21.27 -3.12
CA ARG A 149 -11.39 -21.17 -3.78
C ARG A 149 -10.67 -19.86 -3.46
N ALA A 150 -11.37 -18.73 -3.47
CA ALA A 150 -10.78 -17.44 -3.11
C ALA A 150 -10.22 -17.48 -1.67
N LEU A 151 -11.02 -18.00 -0.73
CA LEU A 151 -10.58 -18.18 0.66
C LEU A 151 -9.38 -19.13 0.77
N ALA A 152 -9.38 -20.23 0.02
CA ALA A 152 -8.25 -21.16 -0.03
C ALA A 152 -6.98 -20.49 -0.57
N GLN A 153 -7.07 -19.71 -1.64
CA GLN A 153 -5.92 -18.98 -2.21
C GLN A 153 -5.35 -17.96 -1.22
N ILE A 154 -6.20 -17.15 -0.58
CA ILE A 154 -5.77 -16.18 0.44
C ILE A 154 -5.09 -16.92 1.60
N SER A 155 -5.68 -18.02 2.06
CA SER A 155 -5.07 -18.81 3.14
C SER A 155 -3.70 -19.38 2.73
N ALA A 156 -3.58 -19.86 1.49
CA ALA A 156 -2.32 -20.38 0.96
C ALA A 156 -1.26 -19.27 0.83
N ILE A 157 -1.64 -18.06 0.39
CA ILE A 157 -0.74 -16.92 0.27
C ILE A 157 -0.25 -16.48 1.66
N LEU A 158 -1.14 -16.40 2.65
CA LEU A 158 -0.76 -16.04 4.01
C LEU A 158 0.16 -17.09 4.65
N VAL A 159 -0.06 -18.39 4.39
CA VAL A 159 0.84 -19.46 4.82
C VAL A 159 2.18 -19.40 4.08
N ARG A 160 2.16 -19.15 2.76
CA ARG A 160 3.36 -19.02 1.91
C ARG A 160 4.13 -17.72 2.15
N ASN A 161 3.55 -16.71 2.77
CA ASN A 161 4.30 -15.52 3.20
C ASN A 161 4.94 -15.74 4.58
N ALA A 162 4.38 -16.62 5.41
CA ALA A 162 4.97 -17.01 6.70
C ALA A 162 6.13 -18.01 6.54
N SER A 163 6.05 -18.88 5.53
CA SER A 163 7.19 -19.68 5.08
C SER A 163 7.96 -18.86 4.05
N GLN A 164 9.24 -18.57 4.26
CA GLN A 164 10.06 -17.92 3.22
C GLN A 164 9.87 -18.65 1.88
N HIS A 165 10.05 -17.98 0.74
CA HIS A 165 10.12 -18.62 -0.58
C HIS A 165 11.37 -19.51 -0.68
N SER A 166 11.46 -20.51 0.18
CA SER A 166 12.48 -21.52 0.19
C SER A 166 11.94 -22.66 -0.66
N GLY A 167 12.44 -22.75 -1.90
CA GLY A 167 12.29 -23.96 -2.71
C GLY A 167 12.83 -25.22 -2.02
N SER A 168 13.50 -25.07 -0.87
CA SER A 168 14.08 -26.14 -0.08
C SER A 168 13.07 -27.00 0.69
N ALA A 169 11.81 -26.57 0.87
CA ALA A 169 10.84 -27.36 1.64
C ALA A 169 10.31 -28.60 0.88
N GLN A 170 10.30 -28.56 -0.47
CA GLN A 170 9.77 -29.64 -1.31
C GLN A 170 10.86 -30.52 -1.95
N ILE A 171 12.12 -30.06 -1.96
CA ILE A 171 13.24 -30.79 -2.53
C ILE A 171 13.91 -31.59 -1.40
N ARG A 172 13.62 -32.90 -1.31
CA ARG A 172 14.36 -33.85 -0.43
C ARG A 172 15.71 -34.28 -1.02
N LEU A 173 16.11 -33.68 -2.14
CA LEU A 173 17.39 -33.88 -2.80
C LEU A 173 18.34 -32.72 -2.46
N LEU A 174 19.59 -32.84 -2.88
CA LEU A 174 20.59 -31.78 -2.80
C LEU A 174 20.00 -30.48 -3.38
N GLN A 175 20.29 -29.33 -2.75
CA GLN A 175 19.89 -28.02 -3.26
C GLN A 175 20.28 -27.88 -4.73
N ASP A 176 19.42 -27.26 -5.55
CA ASP A 176 19.83 -26.88 -6.90
C ASP A 176 21.12 -26.06 -6.78
N PRO A 177 22.21 -26.45 -7.46
CA PRO A 177 23.42 -25.66 -7.45
C PRO A 177 23.08 -24.26 -7.97
N PRO A 178 23.74 -23.21 -7.47
CA PRO A 178 23.52 -21.86 -7.98
C PRO A 178 23.67 -21.89 -9.51
N GLN A 179 22.62 -21.47 -10.22
CA GLN A 179 22.70 -21.31 -11.68
C GLN A 179 23.59 -20.11 -11.96
N ILE A 180 24.88 -20.37 -12.12
CA ILE A 180 25.88 -19.39 -12.53
C ILE A 180 26.10 -19.53 -14.04
N SER A 181 25.02 -19.50 -14.83
CA SER A 181 25.11 -19.54 -16.31
C SER A 181 25.80 -18.30 -16.88
N ASP A 182 25.81 -17.22 -16.10
CA ASP A 182 26.19 -15.89 -16.56
C ASP A 182 27.67 -15.59 -16.25
N VAL A 183 28.34 -16.45 -15.48
CA VAL A 183 29.79 -16.36 -15.22
C VAL A 183 30.47 -17.44 -16.03
N ALA A 184 31.11 -17.02 -17.13
CA ALA A 184 31.96 -17.92 -17.90
C ALA A 184 33.05 -18.51 -17.00
N ASP A 185 33.25 -19.82 -17.10
CA ASP A 185 34.27 -20.57 -16.38
C ASP A 185 35.65 -19.91 -16.58
N ILE A 186 36.20 -19.33 -15.51
CA ILE A 186 37.39 -18.45 -15.54
C ILE A 186 38.69 -19.27 -15.49
N THR A 187 38.59 -20.60 -15.51
CA THR A 187 39.67 -21.53 -15.14
C THR A 187 40.34 -22.23 -16.31
N GLY A 188 39.99 -21.90 -17.56
CA GLY A 188 40.64 -22.44 -18.76
C GLY A 188 41.78 -21.54 -19.26
N ASP A 189 42.95 -22.14 -19.53
CA ASP A 189 44.21 -21.48 -19.94
C ASP A 189 44.18 -20.78 -21.33
N ASP A 190 43.06 -20.81 -22.05
CA ASP A 190 42.91 -20.20 -23.39
C ASP A 190 42.05 -18.92 -23.36
N ILE A 191 42.42 -17.96 -22.53
CA ILE A 191 41.79 -16.62 -22.55
C ILE A 191 42.53 -15.78 -23.60
N GLY A 192 41.99 -15.74 -24.81
CA GLY A 192 42.28 -14.67 -25.76
C GLY A 192 42.11 -13.31 -25.10
N GLU A 193 43.01 -12.37 -25.42
CA GLU A 193 43.05 -11.03 -24.82
C GLU A 193 41.65 -10.42 -24.74
N ARG A 194 41.20 -10.14 -23.51
CA ARG A 194 39.89 -9.53 -23.27
C ARG A 194 39.93 -8.06 -23.69
N ASP A 195 39.15 -7.71 -24.70
CA ASP A 195 39.03 -6.35 -25.25
C ASP A 195 38.26 -5.34 -24.36
N CYS A 196 37.98 -5.66 -23.08
CA CYS A 196 37.32 -4.70 -22.20
C CYS A 196 37.75 -4.80 -20.73
N ILE A 197 38.21 -3.65 -20.23
CA ILE A 197 38.26 -3.17 -18.84
C ILE A 197 38.35 -4.29 -17.78
N ASN A 198 39.58 -4.78 -17.55
CA ASN A 198 39.86 -5.74 -16.47
C ASN A 198 39.85 -5.13 -15.06
N SER A 199 39.71 -3.82 -14.94
CA SER A 199 39.67 -3.11 -13.66
C SER A 199 38.90 -1.80 -13.77
N TRP A 200 38.12 -1.46 -12.75
CA TRP A 200 37.48 -0.14 -12.64
C TRP A 200 38.49 1.01 -12.40
N ILE A 201 39.74 0.64 -12.14
CA ILE A 201 40.88 1.54 -12.01
C ILE A 201 41.53 1.70 -13.38
N ALA A 202 41.71 2.96 -13.80
CA ALA A 202 42.49 3.29 -15.00
C ALA A 202 43.97 2.94 -14.79
N ASP A 203 44.61 2.42 -15.83
CA ASP A 203 46.05 2.17 -15.84
C ASP A 203 46.81 3.50 -15.62
N GLY A 204 47.31 3.71 -14.41
CA GLY A 204 47.95 4.96 -13.99
C GLY A 204 47.24 5.75 -12.87
N ALA A 205 46.16 5.23 -12.28
CA ALA A 205 45.43 5.92 -11.21
C ALA A 205 46.24 6.13 -9.91
N PHE A 206 47.34 5.40 -9.72
CA PHE A 206 48.33 5.77 -8.71
C PHE A 206 49.23 6.86 -9.28
N ALA A 207 48.91 8.11 -8.98
CA ALA A 207 49.91 9.17 -9.03
C ALA A 207 51.09 8.71 -8.16
N ARG A 208 52.26 8.50 -8.77
CA ARG A 208 53.50 8.25 -8.02
C ARG A 208 53.69 9.45 -7.10
N VAL A 209 53.45 9.25 -5.81
CA VAL A 209 53.45 10.31 -4.79
C VAL A 209 54.84 10.95 -4.62
N LEU A 210 55.89 10.32 -5.13
CA LEU A 210 57.27 10.80 -5.06
C LEU A 210 57.84 10.89 -6.48
N SER A 211 58.42 12.05 -6.80
CA SER A 211 59.13 12.29 -8.06
C SER A 211 60.26 11.26 -8.24
N PRO A 212 60.56 10.80 -9.47
CA PRO A 212 61.63 9.83 -9.73
C PRO A 212 63.02 10.30 -9.25
N ASP A 213 63.20 11.61 -9.05
CA ASP A 213 64.43 12.19 -8.49
C ASP A 213 64.62 11.89 -6.98
N GLN A 214 63.63 11.31 -6.29
CA GLN A 214 63.75 10.89 -4.88
C GLN A 214 64.16 9.42 -4.70
N ASP A 215 64.30 8.65 -5.78
CA ASP A 215 64.79 7.26 -5.76
C ASP A 215 66.35 7.18 -5.76
N ASP A 216 67.02 8.09 -5.06
CA ASP A 216 68.48 8.12 -4.97
C ASP A 216 68.99 7.15 -3.88
N PHE A 217 69.01 5.85 -4.22
CA PHE A 217 69.50 4.77 -3.35
C PHE A 217 71.03 4.69 -3.22
N SER A 218 71.77 5.73 -3.59
CA SER A 218 73.24 5.81 -3.57
C SER A 218 73.84 5.54 -2.17
N TRP A 219 73.12 5.93 -1.10
CA TRP A 219 73.54 5.66 0.28
C TRP A 219 73.53 4.16 0.61
N SER A 220 72.58 3.39 0.06
CA SER A 220 72.46 1.95 0.32
C SER A 220 73.64 1.19 -0.29
N ALA A 221 74.05 1.59 -1.50
CA ALA A 221 75.23 1.07 -2.19
C ALA A 221 76.52 1.35 -1.38
N LYS A 222 76.68 2.60 -0.90
CA LYS A 222 77.82 3.00 -0.05
C LYS A 222 77.89 2.18 1.25
N ARG A 223 76.74 1.90 1.87
CA ARG A 223 76.66 1.11 3.12
C ARG A 223 77.01 -0.36 2.90
N ASN A 224 76.60 -0.95 1.78
CA ASN A 224 76.99 -2.31 1.39
C ASN A 224 78.48 -2.41 1.07
N GLN A 225 79.07 -1.40 0.44
CA GLN A 225 80.51 -1.35 0.17
C GLN A 225 81.32 -1.33 1.48
N MET A 226 80.88 -0.55 2.48
CA MET A 226 81.48 -0.52 3.83
C MET A 226 81.32 -1.85 4.59
N ARG A 227 80.22 -2.60 4.37
CA ARG A 227 80.09 -3.98 4.91
C ARG A 227 81.12 -4.91 4.28
N ARG A 228 81.26 -4.89 2.95
CA ARG A 228 82.26 -5.70 2.24
C ARG A 228 83.69 -5.40 2.69
N GLN A 229 84.03 -4.12 2.92
CA GLN A 229 85.34 -3.75 3.45
C GLN A 229 85.58 -4.27 4.87
N ARG A 230 84.57 -4.20 5.75
CA ARG A 230 84.66 -4.76 7.11
C ARG A 230 84.79 -6.28 7.10
N ASP A 231 84.05 -6.98 6.23
CA ASP A 231 84.17 -8.42 6.09
C ASP A 231 85.54 -8.83 5.55
N HIS A 232 86.09 -8.06 4.62
CA HIS A 232 87.44 -8.28 4.11
C HIS A 232 88.52 -8.03 5.18
N GLN A 233 88.35 -6.99 6.02
CA GLN A 233 89.24 -6.75 7.16
C GLN A 233 89.13 -7.86 8.22
N ARG A 234 87.92 -8.32 8.55
CA ARG A 234 87.69 -9.46 9.44
C ARG A 234 88.37 -10.74 8.92
N ARG A 235 88.25 -11.00 7.61
CA ARG A 235 88.91 -12.16 6.98
C ARG A 235 90.44 -12.06 7.03
N LYS A 236 91.02 -10.86 6.89
CA LYS A 236 92.46 -10.63 7.04
C LYS A 236 92.98 -10.73 8.48
N GLN A 237 92.13 -10.49 9.48
CA GLN A 237 92.47 -10.66 10.89
C GLN A 237 92.30 -12.10 11.38
N ALA A 238 91.49 -12.90 10.68
CA ALA A 238 91.25 -14.31 10.98
C ALA A 238 92.18 -15.28 10.23
N ALA A 239 93.07 -14.76 9.38
CA ALA A 239 94.14 -15.47 8.68
C ALA A 239 95.49 -15.02 9.22
#